data_AF-A0A2V6KYN7-F1
#
_entry.id   AF-A0A2V6KYN7-F1
#
_cell.length_a   1.000
_cell.length_b   1.000
_cell.length_c   1.000
_cell.angle_alpha   90.00
_cell.angle_beta   90.00
_cell.angle_gamma   90.00
#
_symmetry.space_group_name_H-M   'P 1'
#
loop_
_entity.id
_entity.type
_entity.pdbx_description
1 polymer ?
#
loop_
_entity_poly.entity_id
_entity_poly.type
_entity_poly.pdbx_seq_one_letter_code
_entity_poly.pdbx_strand_id
1 'polypeptide(L)'
;MNELLIKEISETPVHRIRHPSKRSSHLTLWLGLLGAAAVAAGFFYFSHAEEQKKKTGQFNPIKPVPSDSVLRSRLKEEQYHVVRENGTETAFHNEYWDNFKPGIYVDIITSEALFSSTDKFDAGTGRPTFTKPISPERVVEKPDSSSGMQRTEVRTTGSNSHLGHVFNDGPPPTGRRYAINSAALHFIPVEKMKAEGYAEYLSLFPNLQSPTATPESK
;
A
#
# COMPACT_ATOMS: atom_id res chain seq x y z
N MET A 1 93.82 -4.31 -69.75
CA MET A 1 94.53 -4.15 -68.47
C MET A 1 93.58 -3.42 -67.53
N ASN A 2 93.07 -4.13 -66.53
CA ASN A 2 92.30 -3.67 -65.34
C ASN A 2 90.92 -3.02 -65.61
N GLU A 3 89.85 -3.19 -64.83
CA GLU A 3 89.60 -3.87 -63.55
C GLU A 3 88.06 -3.90 -63.32
N LEU A 4 87.58 -4.94 -62.64
CA LEU A 4 86.55 -4.93 -61.57
C LEU A 4 85.07 -4.53 -61.84
N LEU A 5 84.22 -5.56 -61.72
CA LEU A 5 83.25 -5.72 -60.62
C LEU A 5 82.12 -4.68 -60.47
N ILE A 6 80.96 -4.94 -61.08
CA ILE A 6 79.67 -4.47 -60.54
C ILE A 6 78.67 -5.63 -60.41
N LYS A 7 78.30 -5.83 -59.15
CA LYS A 7 77.30 -6.71 -58.55
C LYS A 7 75.87 -6.32 -58.98
N GLU A 8 75.07 -7.33 -59.30
CA GLU A 8 73.81 -7.65 -58.60
C GLU A 8 72.79 -6.52 -58.40
N ILE A 9 71.83 -6.42 -59.33
CA ILE A 9 70.50 -5.83 -59.06
C ILE A 9 69.46 -6.64 -59.82
N SER A 10 68.80 -7.60 -59.15
CA SER A 10 67.53 -8.14 -59.62
C SER A 10 66.58 -8.41 -58.46
N GLU A 11 65.43 -7.73 -58.53
CA GLU A 11 64.14 -8.03 -57.88
C GLU A 11 63.92 -7.58 -56.42
N THR A 12 63.23 -6.44 -56.27
CA THR A 12 62.51 -6.08 -55.04
C THR A 12 61.09 -6.66 -55.09
N PRO A 13 60.57 -7.28 -54.02
CA PRO A 13 59.20 -7.79 -54.00
C PRO A 13 58.19 -6.66 -53.76
N VAL A 14 57.17 -6.56 -54.61
CA VAL A 14 56.05 -5.62 -54.44
C VAL A 14 55.19 -6.07 -53.26
N HIS A 15 55.22 -5.31 -52.16
CA HIS A 15 54.44 -5.60 -50.97
C HIS A 15 52.96 -5.23 -51.20
N ARG A 16 52.10 -6.23 -51.42
CA ARG A 16 50.64 -6.04 -51.55
C ARG A 16 50.04 -5.73 -50.17
N ILE A 17 49.58 -4.50 -49.97
CA ILE A 17 48.83 -4.08 -48.79
C ILE A 17 47.47 -4.81 -48.79
N ARG A 18 47.21 -5.64 -47.77
CA ARG A 18 45.88 -6.21 -47.52
C ARG A 18 45.06 -5.20 -46.72
N HIS A 19 43.94 -4.74 -47.27
CA HIS A 19 42.94 -3.99 -46.51
C HIS A 19 42.22 -4.91 -45.51
N PRO A 20 42.09 -4.54 -44.22
CA PRO A 20 41.26 -5.30 -43.30
C PRO A 20 39.78 -5.15 -43.70
N SER A 21 39.10 -6.27 -43.93
CA SER A 21 37.65 -6.28 -44.17
C SER A 21 36.92 -5.80 -42.91
N LYS A 22 36.09 -4.76 -43.04
CA LYS A 22 35.28 -4.18 -41.96
C LYS A 22 34.19 -5.18 -41.56
N ARG A 23 34.48 -6.05 -40.58
CA ARG A 23 33.51 -6.99 -40.00
C ARG A 23 32.53 -6.19 -39.13
N SER A 24 31.31 -5.93 -39.62
CA SER A 24 30.26 -5.30 -38.81
C SER A 24 29.92 -6.24 -37.65
N SER A 25 30.26 -5.81 -36.44
CA SER A 25 29.99 -6.61 -35.25
C SER A 25 28.51 -6.52 -34.89
N HIS A 26 27.75 -7.58 -35.15
CA HIS A 26 26.36 -7.69 -34.67
C HIS A 26 26.27 -7.56 -33.14
N LEU A 27 27.38 -7.71 -32.41
CA LEU A 27 27.45 -7.55 -30.97
C LEU A 27 27.06 -6.15 -30.50
N THR A 28 27.43 -5.09 -31.23
CA THR A 28 27.03 -3.72 -30.88
C THR A 28 25.54 -3.49 -31.15
N LEU A 29 25.01 -4.13 -32.19
CA LEU A 29 23.58 -4.11 -32.50
C LEU A 29 22.76 -4.81 -31.39
N TRP A 30 23.23 -5.98 -30.93
CA TRP A 30 22.59 -6.74 -29.85
C TRP A 30 22.67 -6.04 -28.49
N LEU A 31 23.79 -5.39 -28.16
CA LEU A 31 23.92 -4.58 -26.94
C LEU A 31 22.99 -3.36 -26.98
N GLY A 32 22.85 -2.71 -28.14
CA GLY A 32 21.88 -1.62 -28.32
C GLY A 32 20.43 -2.07 -28.14
N LEU A 33 20.06 -3.24 -28.69
CA LEU A 33 18.73 -3.82 -28.53
C LEU A 33 18.42 -4.21 -27.07
N LEU A 34 19.38 -4.78 -26.34
CA LEU A 34 19.23 -5.09 -24.91
C LEU A 34 19.05 -3.83 -24.05
N GLY A 35 19.81 -2.78 -24.33
CA GLY A 35 19.66 -1.48 -23.66
C GLY A 35 18.27 -0.88 -23.89
N ALA A 36 17.78 -0.90 -25.13
CA ALA A 36 16.43 -0.42 -25.46
C ALA A 36 15.32 -1.24 -24.78
N ALA A 37 15.46 -2.56 -24.70
CA ALA A 37 14.51 -3.43 -24.03
C ALA A 37 14.44 -3.16 -22.50
N ALA A 38 15.59 -2.94 -21.86
CA ALA A 38 15.64 -2.60 -20.44
C ALA A 38 14.98 -1.25 -20.13
N VAL A 39 15.17 -0.23 -20.99
CA VAL A 39 14.51 1.07 -20.86
C VAL A 39 12.99 0.94 -21.05
N ALA A 40 12.55 0.17 -22.04
CA ALA A 40 11.13 -0.08 -22.27
C ALA A 40 10.48 -0.83 -21.09
N ALA A 41 11.14 -1.85 -20.56
CA ALA A 41 10.68 -2.59 -19.38
C ALA A 41 10.64 -1.68 -18.13
N GLY A 42 11.65 -0.82 -17.94
CA GLY A 42 11.68 0.17 -16.87
C GLY A 42 10.55 1.20 -16.99
N PHE A 43 10.28 1.70 -18.20
CA PHE A 43 9.15 2.61 -18.47
C PHE A 43 7.80 1.94 -18.24
N PHE A 44 7.64 0.69 -18.67
CA PHE A 44 6.41 -0.07 -18.45
C PHE A 44 6.20 -0.34 -16.96
N TYR A 45 7.24 -0.75 -16.22
CA TYR A 45 7.19 -0.96 -14.77
C TYR A 45 6.88 0.33 -14.02
N PHE A 46 7.52 1.45 -14.38
CA PHE A 46 7.25 2.77 -13.80
C PHE A 46 5.83 3.26 -14.11
N SER A 47 5.38 3.13 -15.36
CA SER A 47 4.02 3.46 -15.77
C SER A 47 2.99 2.62 -15.03
N HIS A 48 3.24 1.33 -14.83
CA HIS A 48 2.36 0.45 -14.08
C HIS A 48 2.33 0.83 -12.60
N ALA A 49 3.49 1.17 -12.00
CA ALA A 49 3.56 1.65 -10.61
C ALA A 49 2.80 2.98 -10.41
N GLU A 50 2.90 3.91 -11.36
CA GLU A 50 2.13 5.17 -11.37
C GLU A 50 0.63 4.93 -11.57
N GLU A 51 0.25 3.97 -12.42
CA GLU A 51 -1.16 3.60 -12.63
C GLU A 51 -1.77 2.98 -11.38
N GLN A 52 -1.01 2.14 -10.66
CA GLN A 52 -1.44 1.60 -9.36
C GLN A 52 -1.65 2.73 -8.36
N LYS A 53 -0.72 3.69 -8.24
CA LYS A 53 -0.89 4.88 -7.38
C LYS A 53 -2.11 5.72 -7.76
N LYS A 54 -2.39 5.88 -9.05
CA LYS A 54 -3.59 6.59 -9.52
C LYS A 54 -4.88 5.86 -9.19
N LYS A 55 -4.90 4.52 -9.25
CA LYS A 55 -6.07 3.70 -8.89
C LYS A 55 -6.33 3.71 -7.38
N THR A 56 -5.30 3.62 -6.53
CA THR A 56 -5.45 3.82 -5.07
C THR A 56 -5.78 5.27 -4.69
N GLY A 57 -5.42 6.24 -5.55
CA GLY A 57 -5.78 7.66 -5.40
C GLY A 57 -7.15 8.05 -5.95
N GLN A 58 -7.96 7.10 -6.45
CA GLN A 58 -9.24 7.38 -7.12
C GLN A 58 -10.48 7.29 -6.20
N PHE A 59 -10.30 7.10 -4.90
CA PHE A 59 -11.36 7.30 -3.90
C PHE A 59 -11.46 8.77 -3.50
N ASN A 60 -12.58 9.44 -3.79
CA ASN A 60 -12.91 10.76 -3.25
C ASN A 60 -14.45 10.92 -3.16
N PRO A 61 -15.00 11.62 -2.14
CA PRO A 61 -14.33 12.56 -1.27
C PRO A 61 -14.11 12.01 0.14
N ILE A 62 -12.90 12.17 0.67
CA ILE A 62 -12.76 12.37 2.12
C ILE A 62 -13.76 13.49 2.45
N LYS A 63 -14.84 13.17 3.17
CA LYS A 63 -15.82 14.20 3.53
C LYS A 63 -15.05 15.29 4.29
N PRO A 64 -15.24 16.57 3.97
CA PRO A 64 -14.54 17.63 4.66
C PRO A 64 -14.81 17.51 6.16
N VAL A 65 -13.77 17.68 6.97
CA VAL A 65 -13.89 17.62 8.43
C VAL A 65 -14.81 18.75 8.88
N PRO A 66 -15.98 18.46 9.49
CA PRO A 66 -16.88 19.49 9.96
C PRO A 66 -16.25 20.33 11.10
N SER A 67 -16.83 21.49 11.38
CA SER A 67 -16.45 22.28 12.55
C SER A 67 -16.71 21.51 13.85
N ASP A 68 -15.99 21.89 14.91
CA ASP A 68 -16.09 21.25 16.22
C ASP A 68 -17.53 21.24 16.78
N SER A 69 -18.26 22.35 16.62
CA SER A 69 -19.68 22.47 17.00
C SER A 69 -20.59 21.49 16.27
N VAL A 70 -20.32 21.22 14.99
CA VAL A 70 -21.07 20.24 14.20
C VAL A 70 -20.71 18.83 14.65
N LEU A 71 -19.44 18.58 14.99
CA LEU A 71 -19.02 17.29 15.52
C LEU A 71 -19.68 16.99 16.88
N ARG A 72 -19.73 17.97 17.80
CA ARG A 72 -20.37 17.83 19.11
C ARG A 72 -21.88 17.54 19.03
N SER A 73 -22.56 18.03 17.99
CA SER A 73 -24.00 17.79 17.80
C SER A 73 -24.30 16.50 17.03
N ARG A 74 -23.38 16.07 16.14
CA ARG A 74 -23.56 14.87 15.30
C ARG A 74 -23.10 13.58 15.98
N LEU A 75 -22.02 13.63 16.74
CA LEU A 75 -21.42 12.46 17.38
C LEU A 75 -22.05 12.20 18.75
N LYS A 76 -22.09 10.94 19.15
CA LYS A 76 -22.34 10.58 20.55
C LYS A 76 -21.21 11.13 21.42
N GLU A 77 -21.49 11.35 22.70
CA GLU A 77 -20.51 11.89 23.65
C GLU A 77 -19.21 11.06 23.69
N GLU A 78 -19.31 9.73 23.82
CA GLU A 78 -18.15 8.83 23.81
C GLU A 78 -17.36 8.89 22.49
N GLN A 79 -18.06 8.97 21.34
CA GLN A 79 -17.42 9.08 20.03
C GLN A 79 -16.61 10.38 19.94
N TYR A 80 -17.20 11.50 20.36
CA TYR A 80 -16.53 12.79 20.39
C TYR A 80 -15.32 12.76 21.35
N HIS A 81 -15.51 12.23 22.56
CA HIS A 81 -14.46 12.10 23.57
C HIS A 81 -13.27 11.31 23.03
N VAL A 82 -13.52 10.17 22.38
CA VAL A 82 -12.47 9.36 21.76
C VAL A 82 -11.79 10.13 20.63
N VAL A 83 -12.52 10.56 19.59
CA VAL A 83 -11.89 11.05 18.35
C VAL A 83 -11.27 12.43 18.47
N ARG A 84 -11.74 13.28 19.40
CA ARG A 84 -11.30 14.68 19.55
C ARG A 84 -10.52 14.95 20.82
N GLU A 85 -10.83 14.26 21.90
CA GLU A 85 -10.22 14.50 23.22
C GLU A 85 -9.20 13.42 23.60
N ASN A 86 -8.85 12.54 22.64
CA ASN A 86 -7.94 11.42 22.82
C ASN A 86 -8.39 10.46 23.93
N GLY A 87 -9.71 10.37 24.12
CA GLY A 87 -10.34 9.45 25.03
C GLY A 87 -10.12 7.99 24.64
N THR A 88 -10.43 7.09 25.56
CA THR A 88 -10.31 5.66 25.34
C THR A 88 -11.56 4.98 25.88
N GLU A 89 -12.22 4.18 25.05
CA GLU A 89 -13.47 3.50 25.40
C GLU A 89 -13.23 2.36 26.41
N THR A 90 -14.31 1.96 27.08
CA THR A 90 -14.27 0.86 28.05
C THR A 90 -14.07 -0.48 27.34
N ALA A 91 -13.10 -1.27 27.82
CA ALA A 91 -12.83 -2.60 27.28
C ALA A 91 -14.06 -3.53 27.45
N PHE A 92 -14.34 -4.34 26.44
CA PHE A 92 -15.48 -5.30 26.37
C PHE A 92 -16.87 -4.66 26.46
N HIS A 93 -16.96 -3.32 26.52
CA HIS A 93 -18.20 -2.58 26.56
C HIS A 93 -18.24 -1.57 25.40
N ASN A 94 -18.03 -2.08 24.19
CA ASN A 94 -18.03 -1.30 22.96
C ASN A 94 -18.62 -2.13 21.81
N GLU A 95 -18.88 -1.49 20.67
CA GLU A 95 -19.69 -2.09 19.60
C GLU A 95 -18.93 -3.14 18.78
N TYR A 96 -17.60 -3.06 18.67
CA TYR A 96 -16.85 -3.82 17.67
C TYR A 96 -15.76 -4.73 18.21
N TRP A 97 -15.58 -4.86 19.54
CA TRP A 97 -14.58 -5.80 20.08
C TRP A 97 -14.81 -7.24 19.59
N ASP A 98 -16.06 -7.73 19.63
CA ASP A 98 -16.46 -9.08 19.23
C ASP A 98 -17.01 -9.18 17.80
N ASN A 99 -17.01 -8.08 17.02
CA ASN A 99 -17.50 -8.11 15.65
C ASN A 99 -16.48 -8.80 14.72
N PHE A 100 -16.86 -9.94 14.15
CA PHE A 100 -16.07 -10.67 13.13
C PHE A 100 -16.80 -10.81 11.79
N LYS A 101 -17.87 -10.03 11.58
CA LYS A 101 -18.58 -10.02 10.30
C LYS A 101 -17.66 -9.50 9.19
N PRO A 102 -17.78 -10.04 7.97
CA PRO A 102 -17.05 -9.52 6.82
C PRO A 102 -17.45 -8.07 6.50
N GLY A 103 -16.47 -7.19 6.38
CA GLY A 103 -16.70 -5.78 6.02
C GLY A 103 -15.51 -4.90 6.32
N ILE A 104 -15.69 -3.60 6.15
CA ILE A 104 -14.66 -2.59 6.43
C ILE A 104 -15.08 -1.69 7.59
N TYR A 105 -14.09 -1.11 8.25
CA TYR A 105 -14.28 -0.10 9.29
C TYR A 105 -13.79 1.24 8.75
N VAL A 106 -14.69 2.21 8.74
CA VAL A 106 -14.45 3.54 8.20
C VAL A 106 -14.36 4.58 9.32
N ASP A 107 -13.68 5.69 9.08
CA ASP A 107 -13.65 6.85 9.97
C ASP A 107 -15.09 7.36 10.20
N ILE A 108 -15.49 7.47 11.45
CA ILE A 108 -16.81 8.00 11.81
C ILE A 108 -17.02 9.46 11.38
N ILE A 109 -15.94 10.22 11.18
CA ILE A 109 -16.04 11.63 10.75
C ILE A 109 -16.12 11.77 9.24
N THR A 110 -15.17 11.17 8.52
CA THR A 110 -14.96 11.39 7.08
C THR A 110 -15.49 10.26 6.20
N SER A 111 -15.82 9.12 6.80
CA SER A 111 -16.16 7.87 6.11
C SER A 111 -15.01 7.31 5.24
N GLU A 112 -13.77 7.72 5.51
CA GLU A 112 -12.55 7.16 4.91
C GLU A 112 -12.35 5.70 5.39
N ALA A 113 -12.04 4.77 4.48
CA ALA A 113 -11.79 3.38 4.85
C ALA A 113 -10.43 3.22 5.57
N LEU A 114 -10.46 2.62 6.77
CA LEU A 114 -9.28 2.48 7.64
C LEU A 114 -8.95 1.01 7.87
N PHE A 115 -9.93 0.28 8.38
CA PHE A 115 -9.98 -1.12 8.82
C PHE A 115 -10.50 -2.11 7.78
N SER A 116 -9.90 -3.28 7.59
CA SER A 116 -10.58 -4.44 6.99
C SER A 116 -10.80 -5.53 8.04
N SER A 117 -11.98 -6.17 8.03
CA SER A 117 -12.23 -7.32 8.89
C SER A 117 -11.33 -8.52 8.56
N THR A 118 -10.73 -8.58 7.37
CA THR A 118 -9.74 -9.61 6.99
C THR A 118 -8.46 -9.55 7.83
N ASP A 119 -8.15 -8.37 8.37
CA ASP A 119 -6.98 -8.12 9.19
C ASP A 119 -7.35 -7.98 10.68
N LYS A 120 -8.63 -8.14 11.03
CA LYS A 120 -9.10 -8.14 12.41
C LYS A 120 -8.84 -9.48 13.08
N PHE A 121 -8.42 -9.46 14.35
CA PHE A 121 -8.25 -10.65 15.16
C PHE A 121 -8.64 -10.41 16.62
N ASP A 122 -8.86 -11.47 17.38
CA ASP A 122 -9.08 -11.39 18.82
C ASP A 122 -7.74 -11.35 19.57
N ALA A 123 -7.46 -10.23 20.24
CA ALA A 123 -6.29 -10.07 21.09
C ALA A 123 -6.59 -10.27 22.58
N GLY A 124 -7.84 -10.54 22.96
CA GLY A 124 -8.27 -10.64 24.36
C GLY A 124 -8.21 -9.32 25.13
N THR A 125 -8.09 -8.17 24.45
CA THR A 125 -7.97 -6.83 25.09
C THR A 125 -9.29 -6.09 25.20
N GLY A 126 -10.39 -6.64 24.67
CA GLY A 126 -11.71 -6.01 24.70
C GLY A 126 -11.86 -4.79 23.80
N ARG A 127 -11.03 -4.65 22.75
CA ARG A 127 -11.12 -3.60 21.72
C ARG A 127 -10.97 -4.20 20.33
N PRO A 128 -11.58 -3.62 19.28
CA PRO A 128 -11.34 -4.07 17.92
C PRO A 128 -9.85 -3.93 17.59
N THR A 129 -9.25 -5.05 17.16
CA THR A 129 -7.81 -5.16 17.01
C THR A 129 -7.45 -5.68 15.62
N PHE A 130 -6.49 -5.02 14.98
CA PHE A 130 -6.11 -5.30 13.59
C PHE A 130 -4.60 -5.51 13.45
N THR A 131 -4.18 -6.26 12.43
CA THR A 131 -2.76 -6.49 12.12
C THR A 131 -2.15 -5.36 11.27
N LYS A 132 -2.98 -4.66 10.50
CA LYS A 132 -2.61 -3.52 9.64
C LYS A 132 -3.83 -2.69 9.23
N PRO A 133 -3.65 -1.39 8.87
CA PRO A 133 -4.66 -0.62 8.15
C PRO A 133 -4.83 -1.15 6.70
N ILE A 134 -5.95 -0.78 6.06
CA ILE A 134 -6.20 -1.02 4.63
C ILE A 134 -5.09 -0.42 3.76
N SER A 135 -4.63 0.79 4.12
CA SER A 135 -3.51 1.46 3.47
C SER A 135 -2.72 2.27 4.51
N PRO A 136 -1.37 2.21 4.48
CA PRO A 136 -0.55 2.92 5.45
C PRO A 136 -0.69 4.45 5.35
N GLU A 137 -1.13 4.98 4.21
CA GLU A 137 -1.35 6.42 4.01
C GLU A 137 -2.59 6.95 4.76
N ARG A 138 -3.49 6.08 5.20
CA ARG A 138 -4.76 6.45 5.86
C ARG A 138 -4.61 6.69 7.36
N VAL A 139 -3.50 6.26 7.95
CA VAL A 139 -3.22 6.41 9.37
C VAL A 139 -1.85 7.05 9.61
N VAL A 140 -1.72 7.80 10.69
CA VAL A 140 -0.48 8.39 11.16
C VAL A 140 -0.15 7.81 12.52
N GLU A 141 1.09 7.36 12.67
CA GLU A 141 1.65 6.90 13.94
C GLU A 141 2.42 8.04 14.62
N LYS A 142 2.13 8.30 15.90
CA LYS A 142 2.77 9.37 16.67
C LYS A 142 3.26 8.85 18.02
N PRO A 143 4.46 9.25 18.50
CA PRO A 143 4.86 8.97 19.87
C PRO A 143 3.86 9.56 20.86
N ASP A 144 3.46 8.77 21.87
CA ASP A 144 2.54 9.16 22.93
C ASP A 144 3.17 8.81 24.29
N SER A 145 3.46 9.84 25.09
CA SER A 145 4.00 9.71 26.45
C SER A 145 2.95 9.98 27.54
N SER A 146 1.67 10.08 27.17
CA SER A 146 0.58 10.31 28.11
C SER A 146 0.44 9.16 29.11
N SER A 147 -0.16 9.46 30.27
CA SER A 147 -0.39 8.48 31.35
C SER A 147 0.88 7.78 31.86
N GLY A 148 2.07 8.39 31.66
CA GLY A 148 3.34 7.86 32.12
C GLY A 148 3.85 6.63 31.35
N MET A 149 3.23 6.30 30.20
CA MET A 149 3.61 5.17 29.35
C MET A 149 4.21 5.66 28.04
N GLN A 150 5.14 4.90 27.46
CA GLN A 150 5.65 5.15 26.11
C GLN A 150 4.90 4.25 25.12
N ARG A 151 4.05 4.85 24.28
CA ARG A 151 3.23 4.15 23.29
C ARG A 151 3.32 4.85 21.94
N THR A 152 2.77 4.21 20.92
CA THR A 152 2.57 4.83 19.61
C THR A 152 1.08 5.01 19.39
N GLU A 153 0.63 6.26 19.43
CA GLU A 153 -0.72 6.66 19.06
C GLU A 153 -0.96 6.44 17.57
N VAL A 154 -2.17 6.01 17.21
CA VAL A 154 -2.66 5.91 15.84
C VAL A 154 -3.76 6.95 15.64
N ARG A 155 -3.64 7.76 14.58
CA ARG A 155 -4.66 8.75 14.18
C ARG A 155 -5.02 8.59 12.71
N THR A 156 -6.19 9.04 12.29
CA THR A 156 -6.51 9.15 10.86
C THR A 156 -5.69 10.25 10.20
N THR A 157 -5.29 10.06 8.94
CA THR A 157 -4.62 11.11 8.16
C THR A 157 -5.60 12.23 7.78
N GLY A 158 -6.81 11.87 7.31
CA GLY A 158 -7.78 12.83 6.80
C GLY A 158 -8.42 13.75 7.85
N SER A 159 -8.79 13.19 9.01
CA SER A 159 -9.49 13.95 10.08
C SER A 159 -8.64 14.24 11.31
N ASN A 160 -7.42 13.69 11.39
CA ASN A 160 -6.59 13.72 12.58
C ASN A 160 -7.36 13.21 13.82
N SER A 161 -8.27 12.25 13.65
CA SER A 161 -9.04 11.65 14.74
C SER A 161 -8.17 10.68 15.52
N HIS A 162 -8.24 10.72 16.85
CA HIS A 162 -7.61 9.68 17.66
C HIS A 162 -8.33 8.35 17.43
N LEU A 163 -7.57 7.32 17.05
CA LEU A 163 -8.10 5.97 16.82
C LEU A 163 -7.77 5.05 17.99
N GLY A 164 -6.55 5.12 18.52
CA GLY A 164 -6.07 4.24 19.58
C GLY A 164 -4.54 4.14 19.55
N HIS A 165 -4.01 2.93 19.72
CA HIS A 165 -2.57 2.69 19.80
C HIS A 165 -2.14 1.46 19.02
N VAL A 166 -0.88 1.46 18.58
CA VAL A 166 -0.24 0.31 17.92
C VAL A 166 0.92 -0.22 18.76
N PHE A 167 1.00 -1.55 18.82
CA PHE A 167 2.00 -2.30 19.58
C PHE A 167 2.72 -3.32 18.69
N ASN A 168 3.90 -3.77 19.13
CA ASN A 168 4.77 -4.73 18.41
C ASN A 168 4.62 -6.18 18.92
N ASP A 169 3.46 -6.52 19.48
CA ASP A 169 3.12 -7.82 20.06
C ASP A 169 1.94 -8.48 19.30
N GLY A 170 1.78 -8.14 18.02
CA GLY A 170 0.76 -8.75 17.16
C GLY A 170 1.19 -10.08 16.55
N PRO A 171 0.27 -10.80 15.88
CA PRO A 171 0.60 -12.03 15.19
C PRO A 171 1.46 -11.79 13.94
N PRO A 172 2.19 -12.80 13.45
CA PRO A 172 2.83 -12.75 12.14
C PRO A 172 1.79 -12.59 11.02
N PRO A 173 2.18 -12.04 9.85
CA PRO A 173 3.54 -11.66 9.46
C PRO A 173 3.93 -10.23 9.86
N THR A 174 2.98 -9.38 10.24
CA THR A 174 3.30 -7.97 10.54
C THR A 174 3.95 -7.82 11.91
N GLY A 175 3.58 -8.66 12.89
CA GLY A 175 3.97 -8.48 14.29
C GLY A 175 3.32 -7.26 14.94
N ARG A 176 2.35 -6.64 14.26
CA ARG A 176 1.73 -5.37 14.65
C ARG A 176 0.35 -5.62 15.21
N ARG A 177 0.00 -4.90 16.28
CA ARG A 177 -1.31 -4.94 16.92
C ARG A 177 -1.88 -3.53 17.04
N TYR A 178 -2.76 -3.18 16.11
CA TYR A 178 -3.51 -1.92 16.12
C TYR A 178 -4.75 -2.10 16.99
N ALA A 179 -4.69 -1.62 18.24
CA ALA A 179 -5.82 -1.66 19.16
C ALA A 179 -6.59 -0.34 19.06
N ILE A 180 -7.75 -0.39 18.43
CA ILE A 180 -8.53 0.78 18.01
C ILE A 180 -9.79 0.89 18.88
N ASN A 181 -10.31 2.10 19.06
CA ASN A 181 -11.59 2.33 19.71
C ASN A 181 -12.73 2.15 18.69
N SER A 182 -13.75 1.36 19.02
CA SER A 182 -14.98 1.22 18.24
C SER A 182 -15.69 2.56 18.05
N ALA A 183 -15.65 3.42 19.07
CA ALA A 183 -16.22 4.76 19.05
C ALA A 183 -15.61 5.69 17.96
N ALA A 184 -14.43 5.34 17.43
CA ALA A 184 -13.80 6.06 16.32
C ALA A 184 -14.17 5.51 14.93
N LEU A 185 -14.91 4.39 14.89
CA LEU A 185 -15.18 3.63 13.68
C LEU A 185 -16.67 3.56 13.37
N HIS A 186 -16.98 3.32 12.10
CA HIS A 186 -18.28 2.83 11.66
C HIS A 186 -18.07 1.58 10.79
N PHE A 187 -18.80 0.51 11.06
CA PHE A 187 -18.66 -0.74 10.33
C PHE A 187 -19.62 -0.82 9.13
N ILE A 188 -19.07 -1.08 7.94
CA ILE A 188 -19.82 -1.32 6.71
C ILE A 188 -19.70 -2.79 6.32
N PRO A 189 -20.78 -3.59 6.42
CA PRO A 189 -20.74 -4.99 6.05
C PRO A 189 -20.65 -5.17 4.53
N VAL A 190 -20.05 -6.27 4.07
CA VAL A 190 -19.77 -6.54 2.64
C VAL A 190 -21.00 -6.34 1.75
N GLU A 191 -22.16 -6.80 2.18
CA GLU A 191 -23.43 -6.69 1.44
C GLU A 191 -23.88 -5.25 1.18
N LYS A 192 -23.41 -4.28 1.98
CA LYS A 192 -23.72 -2.85 1.82
C LYS A 192 -22.61 -2.05 1.15
N MET A 193 -21.38 -2.56 1.12
CA MET A 193 -20.21 -1.83 0.62
C MET A 193 -20.43 -1.23 -0.77
N LYS A 194 -20.99 -1.99 -1.73
CA LYS A 194 -21.26 -1.48 -3.07
C LYS A 194 -22.25 -0.32 -3.07
N ALA A 195 -23.34 -0.45 -2.32
CA ALA A 195 -24.40 0.56 -2.23
C ALA A 195 -23.92 1.83 -1.53
N GLU A 196 -22.99 1.71 -0.59
CA GLU A 196 -22.43 2.82 0.19
C GLU A 196 -21.17 3.45 -0.44
N GLY A 197 -20.79 3.04 -1.66
CA GLY A 197 -19.68 3.65 -2.41
C GLY A 197 -18.30 3.04 -2.15
N TYR A 198 -18.23 1.88 -1.51
CA TYR A 198 -17.00 1.15 -1.15
C TYR A 198 -16.73 -0.05 -2.08
N ALA A 199 -17.19 0.01 -3.32
CA ALA A 199 -17.09 -1.10 -4.27
C ALA A 199 -15.64 -1.54 -4.55
N GLU A 200 -14.67 -0.62 -4.50
CA GLU A 200 -13.25 -0.93 -4.73
C GLU A 200 -12.67 -1.91 -3.70
N TYR A 201 -13.16 -1.84 -2.45
CA TYR A 201 -12.70 -2.66 -1.34
C TYR A 201 -13.33 -4.05 -1.33
N LEU A 202 -14.30 -4.34 -2.21
CA LEU A 202 -14.88 -5.68 -2.33
C LEU A 202 -13.84 -6.73 -2.67
N SER A 203 -12.78 -6.35 -3.39
CA SER A 203 -11.64 -7.22 -3.74
C SER A 203 -10.95 -7.86 -2.53
N LEU A 204 -11.08 -7.29 -1.34
CA LEU A 204 -10.60 -7.86 -0.08
C LEU A 204 -11.38 -9.11 0.35
N PHE A 205 -12.58 -9.33 -0.23
CA PHE A 205 -13.53 -10.38 0.17
C PHE A 205 -13.91 -11.31 -0.99
N PRO A 206 -12.95 -11.99 -1.65
CA PRO A 206 -13.21 -12.75 -2.88
C PRO A 206 -14.23 -13.88 -2.69
N ASN A 207 -14.22 -14.54 -1.53
CA ASN A 207 -15.09 -15.69 -1.25
C ASN A 207 -16.56 -15.31 -0.97
N LEU A 208 -16.86 -14.01 -0.81
CA LEU A 208 -18.21 -13.52 -0.51
C LEU A 208 -18.87 -12.84 -1.71
N GLN A 209 -18.14 -12.70 -2.83
CA GLN A 209 -18.69 -12.22 -4.09
C GLN A 209 -19.30 -13.34 -4.95
N SER A 210 -19.10 -14.60 -4.55
CA SER A 210 -19.71 -15.73 -5.25
C SER A 210 -21.21 -15.74 -4.96
N PRO A 211 -22.10 -15.78 -5.97
CA PRO A 211 -23.52 -15.92 -5.75
C PRO A 211 -23.73 -17.22 -4.96
N THR A 212 -24.19 -17.08 -3.72
CA THR A 212 -24.44 -18.19 -2.83
C THR A 212 -25.41 -19.14 -3.53
N ALA A 213 -24.95 -20.38 -3.73
CA ALA A 213 -25.81 -21.50 -4.07
C ALA A 213 -26.98 -21.52 -3.08
N THR A 214 -28.19 -21.66 -3.61
CA THR A 214 -29.44 -21.85 -2.91
C THR A 214 -29.28 -22.77 -1.70
N PRO A 215 -29.78 -22.43 -0.50
CA PRO A 215 -29.75 -23.37 0.61
C PRO A 215 -30.71 -24.52 0.28
N GLU A 216 -30.17 -25.72 0.06
CA GLU A 216 -30.97 -26.95 0.01
C GLU A 216 -31.68 -27.12 1.34
N SER A 217 -33.01 -27.18 1.25
CA SER A 217 -33.91 -27.56 2.33
C SER A 217 -33.60 -28.97 2.83
N LYS A 218 -33.44 -29.13 4.14
CA LYS A 218 -33.69 -30.39 4.84
C LYS A 218 -34.89 -30.23 5.75
#